data_AF-A0A2G2IG60-F1
#
_entry.id   AF-A0A2G2IG60-F1
#
_cell.length_a   1.000
_cell.length_b   1.000
_cell.length_c   1.000
_cell.angle_alpha   90.00
_cell.angle_beta   90.00
_cell.angle_gamma   90.00
#
_symmetry.space_group_name_H-M   'P 1'
#
loop_
_entity.id
_entity.type
_entity.pdbx_description
1 polymer ?
#
loop_
_entity_poly.entity_id
_entity_poly.type
_entity_poly.pdbx_seq_one_letter_code
_entity_poly.pdbx_strand_id
1 'polypeptide(L)' 'MLKDITSQRLIALSLAGIAFLNFPLLALWDKDIYVLGWPLLPFGLFLVWGILIAALAWVMERRKTK' A
#
# COMPACT_ATOMS: atom_id res chain seq x y z
N MET A 1 12.18 16.09 -15.89
CA MET A 1 13.49 15.82 -15.27
C MET A 1 13.30 14.91 -14.04
N LEU A 2 12.77 13.69 -14.24
CA LEU A 2 12.63 12.66 -13.20
C LEU A 2 13.79 11.67 -13.39
N LYS A 3 15.01 12.08 -13.01
CA LYS A 3 16.23 11.26 -13.17
C LYS A 3 16.74 10.77 -11.83
N ASP A 4 15.81 10.42 -10.93
CA ASP A 4 16.11 9.90 -9.61
C ASP A 4 15.32 8.60 -9.46
N ILE A 5 16.04 7.47 -9.39
CA ILE A 5 15.47 6.13 -9.24
C ILE A 5 14.54 6.06 -8.01
N THR A 6 14.78 6.92 -7.02
CA THR A 6 13.98 7.06 -5.82
C THR A 6 12.59 7.60 -6.11
N SER A 7 12.47 8.68 -6.90
CA SER A 7 11.16 9.22 -7.29
C SER A 7 10.38 8.22 -8.12
N GLN A 8 11.03 7.46 -9.01
CA GLN A 8 10.36 6.42 -9.78
C GLN A 8 9.85 5.28 -8.90
N ARG A 9 10.61 4.86 -7.87
CA ARG A 9 10.16 3.86 -6.89
C ARG A 9 8.99 4.35 -6.06
N LEU A 10 9.01 5.62 -5.63
CA LEU A 10 7.89 6.23 -4.89
C LEU A 10 6.63 6.30 -5.75
N ILE A 11 6.75 6.70 -7.02
CA ILE A 11 5.62 6.73 -7.96
C ILE A 11 5.07 5.32 -8.21
N ALA A 12 5.94 4.32 -8.41
CA ALA A 12 5.53 2.93 -8.57
C ALA A 12 4.82 2.38 -7.32
N LEU A 13 5.31 2.72 -6.11
CA LEU A 13 4.67 2.39 -4.85
C LEU A 13 3.29 3.05 -4.71
N SER A 14 3.18 4.34 -5.04
CA SER A 14 1.90 5.06 -5.02
C SER A 14 0.90 4.47 -6.01
N LEU A 15 1.33 4.16 -7.24
CA LEU A 15 0.49 3.50 -8.25
C LEU A 15 0.08 2.09 -7.81
N ALA A 16 0.98 1.33 -7.19
CA ALA A 16 0.66 0.03 -6.63
C ALA A 16 -0.38 0.16 -5.51
N GLY A 17 -0.23 1.14 -4.61
CA GLY A 17 -1.21 1.47 -3.59
C GLY A 17 -2.58 1.84 -4.17
N ILE A 18 -2.62 2.71 -5.18
CA ILE A 18 -3.87 3.08 -5.89
C ILE A 18 -4.50 1.88 -6.57
N ALA A 19 -3.72 1.02 -7.22
CA ALA A 19 -4.22 -0.19 -7.87
C ALA A 19 -4.81 -1.18 -6.87
N PHE A 20 -4.16 -1.35 -5.70
CA PHE A 20 -4.64 -2.22 -4.62
C PHE A 20 -5.86 -1.66 -3.89
N LEU A 21 -5.90 -0.34 -3.70
CA LEU A 21 -7.01 0.39 -3.06
C LEU A 21 -8.13 0.77 -4.04
N ASN A 22 -8.16 0.16 -5.22
CA ASN A 22 -9.20 0.43 -6.21
C ASN A 22 -10.50 -0.28 -5.81
N PHE A 23 -11.63 0.38 -6.04
CA PHE A 23 -12.96 -0.11 -5.68
C PHE A 23 -13.26 -1.56 -6.16
N PRO A 24 -12.88 -1.99 -7.38
CA PRO A 24 -13.10 -3.36 -7.84
C PRO A 24 -12.33 -4.41 -7.02
N LEU A 25 -11.10 -4.11 -6.59
CA LEU A 25 -10.33 -5.02 -5.75
C LEU A 25 -10.87 -5.05 -4.33
N LEU A 26 -11.28 -3.89 -3.81
CA LEU A 26 -11.92 -3.81 -2.49
C LEU A 26 -13.25 -4.60 -2.46
N ALA A 27 -14.03 -4.56 -3.55
CA ALA A 27 -15.26 -5.34 -3.67
C ALA A 27 -15.02 -6.86 -3.64
N LEU A 28 -13.82 -7.36 -4.00
CA LEU A 28 -13.47 -8.77 -3.85
C LEU A 28 -13.29 -9.19 -2.38
N TRP A 29 -12.98 -8.23 -1.50
CA TRP A 29 -12.88 -8.42 -0.05
C TRP A 29 -14.16 -8.10 0.70
N ASP A 30 -15.19 -7.59 0.00
CA ASP A 30 -16.53 -7.39 0.53
C ASP A 30 -17.27 -8.74 0.67
N LYS A 31 -16.75 -9.56 1.57
CA LYS A 31 -17.35 -10.82 2.00
C LYS A 31 -17.61 -10.73 3.48
N ASP A 32 -18.67 -11.38 3.95
CA ASP A 32 -18.99 -11.58 5.37
C ASP A 32 -18.00 -12.53 6.05
N ILE A 33 -16.70 -12.26 5.89
CA ILE A 33 -15.61 -12.96 6.53
C ILE A 33 -15.14 -12.08 7.68
N TYR A 34 -15.16 -12.66 8.88
CA TYR A 34 -14.68 -12.02 10.08
C TYR A 34 -13.32 -12.61 10.46
N VAL A 35 -12.31 -11.76 10.56
CA VAL A 35 -10.97 -12.11 11.06
C VAL A 35 -10.87 -11.57 12.47
N LEU A 36 -10.65 -12.45 13.46
CA LEU A 36 -10.55 -12.06 14.87
C LEU A 36 -11.78 -11.28 15.41
N GLY A 37 -12.96 -11.52 14.83
CA GLY A 37 -14.20 -10.79 15.15
C GLY A 37 -14.37 -9.45 14.42
N TRP A 38 -13.42 -9.05 13.57
CA TRP A 38 -13.46 -7.83 12.77
C TRP A 38 -13.77 -8.14 11.30
N PRO A 39 -14.48 -7.26 10.58
CA PRO A 39 -14.76 -7.49 9.17
C PRO A 39 -13.45 -7.49 8.36
N LEU A 40 -13.35 -8.39 7.38
CA LEU A 40 -12.15 -8.57 6.56
C LEU A 40 -11.77 -7.30 5.79
N LEU A 41 -12.77 -6.56 5.29
CA LEU A 41 -12.57 -5.37 4.46
C LEU A 41 -11.73 -4.28 5.18
N PRO A 42 -12.13 -3.74 6.35
CA PRO A 42 -11.31 -2.79 7.09
C PRO A 42 -9.97 -3.38 7.52
N PHE A 43 -9.92 -4.67 7.90
CA PHE A 43 -8.66 -5.32 8.29
C PHE A 43 -7.64 -5.36 7.14
N GLY A 44 -8.07 -5.81 5.95
CA GLY A 44 -7.25 -5.84 4.75
C GLY A 44 -6.85 -4.44 4.29
N LEU A 45 -7.75 -3.47 4.41
CA LEU A 45 -7.47 -2.07 4.10
C LEU A 45 -6.32 -1.52 4.96
N PHE A 46 -6.40 -1.71 6.28
CA PHE A 46 -5.33 -1.29 7.20
C PHE A 46 -4.03 -2.04 6.94
N LEU A 47 -4.09 -3.33 6.61
CA LEU A 47 -2.91 -4.14 6.29
C LEU A 47 -2.17 -3.61 5.05
N VAL A 48 -2.89 -3.41 3.94
CA VAL A 48 -2.33 -2.88 2.69
C VAL A 48 -1.76 -1.49 2.90
N TRP A 49 -2.50 -0.63 3.61
CA TRP A 49 -2.07 0.72 3.90
C TRP A 49 -0.80 0.74 4.78
N GLY A 50 -0.74 -0.11 5.80
CA GLY A 50 0.45 -0.28 6.65
C GLY A 50 1.67 -0.76 5.86
N ILE A 51 1.50 -1.74 4.97
CA ILE A 51 2.57 -2.22 4.07
C ILE A 51 3.06 -1.08 3.16
N LEU A 52 2.15 -0.28 2.62
CA LEU A 52 2.48 0.86 1.76
C LEU A 52 3.31 1.90 2.53
N ILE A 53 2.90 2.26 3.75
CA ILE A 53 3.64 3.19 4.61
C ILE A 53 5.01 2.63 4.96
N ALA A 54 5.10 1.36 5.36
CA ALA A 54 6.38 0.72 5.69
C ALA A 54 7.34 0.71 4.50
N ALA A 55 6.82 0.42 3.29
CA ALA A 55 7.60 0.46 2.07
C ALA A 55 8.05 1.88 1.70
N LEU A 56 7.18 2.89 1.87
CA LEU A 56 7.51 4.31 1.70
C LEU A 56 8.62 4.74 2.67
N ALA A 57 8.46 4.43 3.96
CA ALA A 57 9.44 4.72 5.00
C ALA A 57 10.79 4.07 4.70
N TRP A 58 10.78 2.80 4.31
CA TRP A 58 11.99 2.07 3.92
C TRP A 58 12.70 2.72 2.73
N VAL A 59 11.96 3.11 1.68
CA VAL A 59 12.54 3.78 0.50
C VAL A 59 13.13 5.13 0.87
N MET A 60 12.47 5.91 1.73
CA MET A 60 12.98 7.19 2.23
C MET A 60 14.24 7.02 3.08
N GLU A 61 14.26 6.03 3.98
CA GLU A 61 15.38 5.77 4.87
C GLU A 61 16.63 5.31 4.10
N ARG A 62 16.45 4.47 3.08
CA ARG A 62 17.50 4.04 2.13
C ARG A 62 18.08 5.21 1.33
N ARG A 63 17.31 6.27 1.11
CA ARG A 63 17.80 7.48 0.43
C ARG A 63 18.67 8.32 1.35
N LYS A 64 18.36 8.35 2.65
CA LYS A 64 19.07 9.15 3.67
C LYS A 64 20.45 8.57 4.04
N THR A 65 20.67 7.28 3.81
CA THR A 65 21.92 6.57 4.13
C THR A 65 22.95 6.57 2.99
N LYS A 66 22.62 7.14 1.82
CA LYS A 66 23.55 7.44 0.74
C LYS A 66 23.85 8.92 0.69
#